data_AF-A0A0W0TNQ3-F1
#
_entry.id   AF-A0A0W0TNQ3-F1
#
_cell.length_a   1.000
_cell.length_b   1.000
_cell.length_c   1.000
_cell.angle_alpha   90.00
_cell.angle_beta   90.00
_cell.angle_gamma   90.00
#
_symmetry.space_group_name_H-M   'P 1'
#
loop_
_entity.id
_entity.type
_entity.pdbx_description
1 polymer ?
#
loop_
_entity_poly.entity_id
_entity_poly.type
_entity_poly.pdbx_seq_one_letter_code
_entity_poly.pdbx_strand_id
1 'polypeptide(L)'
;MPQVRKITGNHPHVVRSVFKSKYFPDSRSRSGRMLNVAEEILKTSSYIENVDNIFKDLPRNPFLPSGGKTGEDYVRDWSNTFSYDYAQGNLTAGLYHFLLDGFMTSPDFFKEDTGRDPKDFAAYIRSIKKVDFAYYNDNGIPCGISISYSSKDPSLWLATIIRNTTGKPEDRETLFLSAEEFIRNDNEDKQKELVESDSFAEEFLEFSQSKTVAALFEGTLLANGQVNALKLEELAQSLKEMDLNNISHNKVFQARKKHFDQQKQLHVQALADIKNPALESAAQQSYARRNAGPLFSGFLVFGTLVNLVLIATGFLAPFGLFLEGIKNYLAFGVAAVIGVVSAAKLAINEQQLSTYQASLERVEQDLEKENRAAFLLMDNNEPEEALIEHQALVPDTGEVQEDDSNGFAVVGGLVDEVVHGDDSLFPKATHLIDSVQLPVDIFSRKDVGVVVTRKEDGIVIPTNDGTLIYS
;
A
#
# COMPACT_ATOMS: atom_id res chain seq x y z
N MET A 1 -12.41 -28.67 -21.49
CA MET A 1 -12.45 -28.44 -20.04
C MET A 1 -12.71 -26.97 -19.82
N PRO A 2 -13.45 -26.57 -18.79
CA PRO A 2 -13.60 -25.17 -18.42
C PRO A 2 -12.21 -24.56 -18.22
N GLN A 3 -12.01 -23.34 -18.72
CA GLN A 3 -10.70 -22.70 -18.74
C GLN A 3 -10.69 -21.52 -17.76
N VAL A 4 -9.59 -21.36 -17.02
CA VAL A 4 -9.40 -20.25 -16.09
C VAL A 4 -8.36 -19.32 -16.68
N ARG A 5 -8.62 -18.01 -16.61
CA ARG A 5 -7.64 -16.98 -16.97
C ARG A 5 -6.78 -16.71 -15.76
N LYS A 6 -5.47 -16.77 -15.97
CA LYS A 6 -4.46 -16.46 -14.97
C LYS A 6 -3.58 -15.33 -15.46
N ILE A 7 -3.30 -14.40 -14.57
CA ILE A 7 -2.30 -13.35 -14.75
C ILE A 7 -1.49 -13.29 -13.47
N THR A 8 -0.16 -13.34 -13.59
CA THR A 8 0.75 -13.23 -12.45
C THR A 8 1.90 -12.29 -12.76
N GLY A 9 2.41 -11.61 -11.74
CA GLY A 9 3.56 -10.72 -11.84
C GLY A 9 3.53 -9.65 -10.77
N ASN A 10 4.23 -8.54 -10.99
CA ASN A 10 4.12 -7.41 -10.07
C ASN A 10 2.78 -6.66 -10.22
N HIS A 11 2.43 -5.88 -9.21
CA HIS A 11 1.12 -5.24 -9.15
C HIS A 11 0.83 -4.28 -10.32
N PRO A 12 1.74 -3.37 -10.75
CA PRO A 12 1.54 -2.55 -11.94
C PRO A 12 1.29 -3.35 -13.21
N HIS A 13 1.97 -4.50 -13.35
CA HIS A 13 1.78 -5.37 -14.48
C HIS A 13 0.35 -5.95 -14.48
N VAL A 14 -0.07 -6.58 -13.38
CA VAL A 14 -1.40 -7.18 -13.28
C VAL A 14 -2.51 -6.13 -13.43
N VAL A 15 -2.41 -4.97 -12.78
CA VAL A 15 -3.38 -3.89 -12.92
C VAL A 15 -3.53 -3.46 -14.39
N ARG A 16 -2.42 -3.27 -15.11
CA ARG A 16 -2.49 -2.89 -16.53
C ARG A 16 -3.10 -3.99 -17.38
N SER A 17 -2.73 -5.26 -17.18
CA SER A 17 -3.27 -6.37 -17.98
C SER A 17 -4.78 -6.56 -17.78
N VAL A 18 -5.28 -6.32 -16.56
CA VAL A 18 -6.69 -6.53 -16.25
C VAL A 18 -7.56 -5.30 -16.53
N PHE A 19 -7.08 -4.09 -16.19
CA PHE A 19 -7.85 -2.84 -16.34
C PHE A 19 -7.65 -2.14 -17.68
N LYS A 20 -6.73 -2.58 -18.56
CA LYS A 20 -6.72 -2.15 -19.98
C LYS A 20 -7.69 -2.96 -20.85
N SER A 21 -8.64 -3.66 -20.25
CA SER A 21 -9.67 -4.38 -20.98
C SER A 21 -10.69 -3.42 -21.61
N LYS A 22 -11.42 -3.92 -22.63
CA LYS A 22 -12.50 -3.16 -23.29
C LYS A 22 -13.63 -2.72 -22.36
N TYR A 23 -13.70 -3.26 -21.14
CA TYR A 23 -14.69 -2.90 -20.12
C TYR A 23 -14.33 -1.58 -19.42
N PHE A 24 -13.07 -1.15 -19.54
CA PHE A 24 -12.57 0.11 -18.99
C PHE A 24 -11.90 0.93 -20.11
N PRO A 25 -12.66 1.36 -21.13
CA PRO A 25 -12.11 2.17 -22.19
C PRO A 25 -11.58 3.49 -21.63
N ASP A 26 -10.54 4.04 -22.25
CA ASP A 26 -10.07 5.36 -21.92
C ASP A 26 -11.22 6.37 -22.05
N SER A 27 -11.46 7.13 -20.99
CA SER A 27 -12.51 8.15 -20.96
C SER A 27 -11.91 9.54 -20.95
N ARG A 28 -12.70 10.58 -21.27
CA ARG A 28 -12.26 11.97 -21.11
C ARG A 28 -12.91 12.56 -19.88
N SER A 29 -12.11 13.15 -19.00
CA SER A 29 -12.62 13.97 -17.90
C SER A 29 -13.35 15.20 -18.44
N ARG A 30 -14.08 15.90 -17.56
CA ARG A 30 -14.67 17.22 -17.89
C ARG A 30 -13.63 18.25 -18.32
N SER A 31 -12.37 18.10 -17.91
CA SER A 31 -11.25 18.96 -18.33
C SER A 31 -10.65 18.57 -19.68
N GLY A 32 -11.16 17.52 -20.34
CA GLY A 32 -10.64 16.99 -21.59
C GLY A 32 -9.40 16.10 -21.45
N ARG A 33 -8.93 15.87 -20.22
CA ARG A 33 -7.83 14.94 -19.91
C ARG A 33 -8.29 13.51 -20.13
N MET A 34 -7.48 12.72 -20.83
CA MET A 34 -7.68 11.27 -20.94
C MET A 34 -7.50 10.63 -19.56
N LEU A 35 -8.50 9.87 -19.12
CA LEU A 35 -8.54 9.08 -17.91
C LEU A 35 -8.40 7.62 -18.33
N ASN A 36 -7.25 7.04 -18.02
CA ASN A 36 -7.02 5.61 -18.13
C ASN A 36 -7.17 5.00 -16.73
N VAL A 37 -8.11 4.06 -16.56
CA VAL A 37 -8.43 3.50 -15.23
C VAL A 37 -7.22 2.83 -14.59
N ALA A 38 -6.43 2.09 -15.37
CA ALA A 38 -5.23 1.44 -14.85
C ALA A 38 -4.19 2.47 -14.37
N GLU A 39 -3.97 3.55 -15.13
CA GLU A 39 -3.02 4.59 -14.73
C GLU A 39 -3.55 5.46 -13.58
N GLU A 40 -4.87 5.61 -13.41
CA GLU A 40 -5.44 6.27 -12.21
C GLU A 40 -5.33 5.37 -10.97
N ILE A 41 -5.45 4.04 -11.09
CA ILE A 41 -5.21 3.08 -9.99
C ILE A 41 -3.73 3.08 -9.58
N LEU A 42 -2.83 3.15 -10.55
CA LEU A 42 -1.37 3.16 -10.33
C LEU A 42 -0.81 4.55 -10.05
N LYS A 43 -1.67 5.56 -9.94
CA LYS A 43 -1.24 6.94 -9.74
C LYS A 43 -0.67 7.11 -8.34
N THR A 44 0.53 7.67 -8.28
CA THR A 44 1.15 8.12 -7.03
C THR A 44 0.33 9.28 -6.44
N SER A 45 0.03 9.21 -5.14
CA SER A 45 -0.63 10.30 -4.40
C SER A 45 0.34 10.92 -3.39
N SER A 46 -0.03 12.07 -2.81
CA SER A 46 0.79 12.69 -1.76
C SER A 46 0.90 11.78 -0.53
N TYR A 47 1.94 11.97 0.29
CA TYR A 47 2.08 11.24 1.56
C TYR A 47 0.81 11.35 2.42
N ILE A 48 0.29 12.57 2.56
CA ILE A 48 -0.91 12.85 3.36
C ILE A 48 -2.12 12.10 2.81
N GLU A 49 -2.36 12.17 1.50
CA GLU A 49 -3.52 11.52 0.88
C GLU A 49 -3.46 10.01 1.06
N ASN A 50 -2.29 9.41 0.86
CA ASN A 50 -2.11 7.96 1.04
C ASN A 50 -2.34 7.54 2.49
N VAL A 51 -1.65 8.18 3.45
CA VAL A 51 -1.77 7.81 4.87
C VAL A 51 -3.19 8.06 5.38
N ASP A 52 -3.84 9.13 4.95
CA ASP A 52 -5.25 9.40 5.26
C ASP A 52 -6.18 8.32 4.70
N ASN A 53 -5.93 7.83 3.48
CA ASN A 53 -6.70 6.75 2.88
C ASN A 53 -6.43 5.41 3.57
N ILE A 54 -5.18 5.11 3.94
CA ILE A 54 -4.81 3.94 4.74
C ILE A 54 -5.56 3.97 6.07
N PHE A 55 -5.52 5.07 6.83
CA PHE A 55 -6.23 5.17 8.11
C PHE A 55 -7.76 5.10 7.98
N LYS A 56 -8.33 5.48 6.83
CA LYS A 56 -9.75 5.28 6.55
C LYS A 56 -10.07 3.82 6.29
N ASP A 57 -9.19 3.09 5.61
CA ASP A 57 -9.46 1.76 5.12
C ASP A 57 -9.04 0.65 6.09
N LEU A 58 -8.04 0.87 6.94
CA LEU A 58 -7.66 -0.04 8.04
C LEU A 58 -8.87 -0.52 8.88
N PRO A 59 -9.75 0.37 9.40
CA PRO A 59 -10.92 -0.06 10.17
C PRO A 59 -12.10 -0.56 9.33
N ARG A 60 -12.07 -0.39 8.00
CA ARG A 60 -13.16 -0.81 7.11
C ARG A 60 -12.97 -2.22 6.57
N ASN A 61 -11.72 -2.67 6.51
CA ASN A 61 -11.35 -3.92 5.88
C ASN A 61 -11.18 -5.02 6.93
N PRO A 62 -11.68 -6.23 6.69
CA PRO A 62 -11.47 -7.33 7.60
C PRO A 62 -10.00 -7.74 7.62
N PHE A 63 -9.47 -8.04 8.81
CA PHE A 63 -8.11 -8.53 9.01
C PHE A 63 -8.14 -9.85 9.77
N LEU A 64 -7.52 -10.88 9.19
CA LEU A 64 -7.35 -12.21 9.77
C LEU A 64 -5.98 -12.33 10.46
N PRO A 65 -5.93 -12.37 11.81
CA PRO A 65 -4.69 -12.67 12.52
C PRO A 65 -4.12 -14.01 12.09
N SER A 66 -2.88 -14.01 11.62
CA SER A 66 -2.21 -15.15 10.98
C SER A 66 -0.69 -14.93 10.98
N GLY A 67 0.10 -15.97 10.69
CA GLY A 67 1.57 -15.86 10.66
C GLY A 67 2.20 -15.37 11.97
N GLY A 68 1.55 -15.59 13.11
CA GLY A 68 1.98 -15.08 14.42
C GLY A 68 1.81 -13.57 14.62
N LYS A 69 1.11 -12.88 13.70
CA LYS A 69 0.91 -11.43 13.73
C LYS A 69 -0.50 -11.04 14.16
N THR A 70 -0.58 -9.89 14.82
CA THR A 70 -1.80 -9.34 15.42
C THR A 70 -2.36 -8.17 14.60
N GLY A 71 -3.53 -7.66 14.99
CA GLY A 71 -4.09 -6.44 14.40
C GLY A 71 -3.23 -5.19 14.70
N GLU A 72 -2.48 -5.19 15.79
CA GLU A 72 -1.54 -4.10 16.10
C GLU A 72 -0.37 -4.10 15.12
N ASP A 73 0.21 -5.27 14.85
CA ASP A 73 1.26 -5.41 13.85
C ASP A 73 0.78 -4.93 12.48
N TYR A 74 -0.46 -5.30 12.12
CA TYR A 74 -1.09 -4.85 10.87
C TYR A 74 -1.17 -3.33 10.76
N VAL A 75 -1.56 -2.66 11.85
CA VAL A 75 -1.60 -1.19 11.91
C VAL A 75 -0.18 -0.61 11.81
N ARG A 76 0.79 -1.16 12.54
CA ARG A 76 2.19 -0.70 12.53
C ARG A 76 2.77 -0.76 11.12
N ASP A 77 2.67 -1.92 10.46
CA ASP A 77 3.24 -2.13 9.12
C ASP A 77 2.63 -1.18 8.07
N TRP A 78 1.32 -0.95 8.12
CA TRP A 78 0.66 -0.04 7.18
C TRP A 78 0.88 1.44 7.46
N SER A 79 0.99 1.84 8.71
CA SER A 79 1.31 3.23 9.05
C SER A 79 2.79 3.56 8.86
N ASN A 80 3.67 2.56 8.90
CA ASN A 80 5.10 2.69 8.63
C ASN A 80 5.48 2.44 7.15
N THR A 81 4.52 2.11 6.28
CA THR A 81 4.79 1.80 4.86
C THR A 81 5.63 2.87 4.16
N PHE A 82 6.65 2.44 3.43
CA PHE A 82 7.50 3.32 2.62
C PHE A 82 6.92 3.65 1.24
N SER A 83 5.74 3.10 0.91
CA SER A 83 5.10 3.27 -0.39
C SER A 83 4.14 4.46 -0.40
N TYR A 84 4.26 5.30 -1.42
CA TYR A 84 3.30 6.38 -1.72
C TYR A 84 2.24 5.96 -2.74
N ASP A 85 2.14 4.65 -2.98
CA ASP A 85 1.27 4.09 -4.01
C ASP A 85 0.18 3.27 -3.35
N TYR A 86 -0.79 3.99 -2.82
CA TYR A 86 -1.97 3.40 -2.21
C TYR A 86 -3.21 3.67 -3.05
N ALA A 87 -3.84 2.59 -3.49
CA ALA A 87 -5.20 2.59 -4.01
C ALA A 87 -6.11 1.91 -2.98
N GLN A 88 -7.33 2.44 -2.83
CA GLN A 88 -8.35 1.82 -2.00
C GLN A 88 -8.58 0.35 -2.46
N GLY A 89 -8.56 -0.56 -1.49
CA GLY A 89 -8.63 -2.00 -1.74
C GLY A 89 -7.28 -2.72 -1.87
N ASN A 90 -6.14 -2.01 -1.85
CA ASN A 90 -4.82 -2.67 -1.81
C ASN A 90 -4.62 -3.52 -0.55
N LEU A 91 -5.24 -3.14 0.57
CA LEU A 91 -5.18 -3.86 1.84
C LEU A 91 -5.63 -5.32 1.72
N THR A 92 -6.70 -5.56 0.97
CA THR A 92 -7.40 -6.86 0.87
C THR A 92 -7.39 -7.43 -0.53
N ALA A 93 -6.65 -6.82 -1.47
CA ALA A 93 -6.82 -7.05 -2.91
C ALA A 93 -8.25 -6.78 -3.43
N GLY A 94 -9.09 -6.06 -2.68
CA GLY A 94 -10.48 -5.77 -3.03
C GLY A 94 -10.67 -4.80 -4.20
N LEU A 95 -9.62 -4.13 -4.68
CA LEU A 95 -9.73 -3.22 -5.84
C LEU A 95 -10.20 -3.95 -7.11
N TYR A 96 -9.93 -5.26 -7.22
CA TYR A 96 -10.28 -6.06 -8.39
C TYR A 96 -11.79 -6.37 -8.46
N HIS A 97 -12.55 -6.16 -7.39
CA HIS A 97 -14.01 -6.32 -7.40
C HIS A 97 -14.70 -5.45 -8.45
N PHE A 98 -14.16 -4.26 -8.73
CA PHE A 98 -14.72 -3.34 -9.74
C PHE A 98 -14.77 -3.93 -11.15
N LEU A 99 -13.92 -4.92 -11.45
CA LEU A 99 -13.90 -5.59 -12.75
C LEU A 99 -15.16 -6.37 -13.02
N LEU A 100 -15.71 -7.00 -11.99
CA LEU A 100 -16.95 -7.76 -12.09
C LEU A 100 -18.11 -6.83 -12.44
N ASP A 101 -18.21 -5.70 -11.73
CA ASP A 101 -19.22 -4.67 -12.01
C ASP A 101 -19.09 -4.13 -13.44
N GLY A 102 -17.85 -3.82 -13.87
CA GLY A 102 -17.58 -3.37 -15.23
C GLY A 102 -18.00 -4.39 -16.29
N PHE A 103 -17.67 -5.67 -16.10
CA PHE A 103 -18.07 -6.75 -16.99
C PHE A 103 -19.59 -6.90 -17.07
N MET A 104 -20.30 -6.88 -15.93
CA MET A 104 -21.75 -7.06 -15.89
C MET A 104 -22.52 -5.94 -16.60
N THR A 105 -21.95 -4.73 -16.69
CA THR A 105 -22.55 -3.63 -17.47
C THR A 105 -22.28 -3.73 -18.97
N SER A 106 -21.43 -4.68 -19.40
CA SER A 106 -21.09 -4.87 -20.80
C SER A 106 -22.17 -5.67 -21.55
N PRO A 107 -22.39 -5.38 -22.85
CA PRO A 107 -23.21 -6.25 -23.72
C PRO A 107 -22.72 -7.71 -23.77
N ASP A 108 -21.42 -7.94 -23.50
CA ASP A 108 -20.83 -9.27 -23.45
C ASP A 108 -21.43 -10.17 -22.37
N PHE A 109 -21.97 -9.58 -21.31
CA PHE A 109 -22.56 -10.32 -20.19
C PHE A 109 -23.74 -11.20 -20.64
N PHE A 110 -24.52 -10.73 -21.62
CA PHE A 110 -25.74 -11.38 -22.13
C PHE A 110 -25.59 -12.04 -23.51
N LYS A 111 -24.38 -12.46 -23.88
CA LYS A 111 -24.22 -13.21 -25.14
C LYS A 111 -25.01 -14.52 -25.10
N GLU A 112 -25.46 -14.96 -26.28
CA GLU A 112 -26.36 -16.11 -26.42
C GLU A 112 -25.79 -17.42 -25.85
N ASP A 113 -24.47 -17.56 -25.79
CA ASP A 113 -23.74 -18.72 -25.29
C ASP A 113 -23.60 -18.79 -23.76
N THR A 114 -23.90 -17.70 -23.04
CA THR A 114 -23.79 -17.66 -21.56
C THR A 114 -25.04 -18.20 -20.87
N GLY A 115 -26.17 -18.30 -21.58
CA GLY A 115 -27.46 -18.69 -21.00
C GLY A 115 -28.08 -17.66 -20.05
N ARG A 116 -27.55 -16.43 -20.00
CA ARG A 116 -28.04 -15.35 -19.13
C ARG A 116 -29.13 -14.53 -19.81
N ASP A 117 -30.29 -14.36 -19.16
CA ASP A 117 -31.40 -13.53 -19.68
C ASP A 117 -31.24 -12.06 -19.21
N PRO A 118 -31.30 -11.06 -20.13
CA PRO A 118 -31.36 -9.63 -19.78
C PRO A 118 -32.43 -9.26 -18.74
N LYS A 119 -33.56 -9.99 -18.71
CA LYS A 119 -34.63 -9.78 -17.71
C LYS A 119 -34.18 -10.10 -16.28
N ASP A 120 -33.17 -10.95 -16.15
CA ASP A 120 -32.62 -11.38 -14.86
C ASP A 120 -31.48 -10.50 -14.35
N PHE A 121 -31.13 -9.42 -15.06
CA PHE A 121 -29.98 -8.56 -14.72
C PHE A 121 -29.98 -8.13 -13.25
N ALA A 122 -31.12 -7.65 -12.74
CA ALA A 122 -31.25 -7.21 -11.36
C ALA A 122 -31.03 -8.36 -10.34
N ALA A 123 -31.39 -9.59 -10.70
CA ALA A 123 -31.12 -10.76 -9.87
C ALA A 123 -29.62 -11.11 -9.88
N TYR A 124 -28.95 -11.01 -11.03
CA TYR A 124 -27.50 -11.20 -11.11
C TYR A 124 -26.74 -10.19 -10.26
N ILE A 125 -27.06 -8.90 -10.36
CA ILE A 125 -26.41 -7.85 -9.55
C ILE A 125 -26.57 -8.14 -8.05
N ARG A 126 -27.75 -8.57 -7.60
CA ARG A 126 -27.99 -8.92 -6.18
C ARG A 126 -27.30 -10.22 -5.74
N SER A 127 -27.02 -11.10 -6.68
CA SER A 127 -26.33 -12.37 -6.44
C SER A 127 -24.83 -12.22 -6.29
N ILE A 128 -24.25 -11.08 -6.67
CA ILE A 128 -22.82 -10.84 -6.49
C ILE A 128 -22.51 -10.71 -5.02
N LYS A 129 -21.58 -11.53 -4.58
CA LYS A 129 -21.01 -11.56 -3.24
C LYS A 129 -19.50 -11.37 -3.35
N LYS A 130 -18.90 -11.02 -2.23
CA LYS A 130 -17.46 -10.89 -2.09
C LYS A 130 -16.99 -11.43 -0.76
N VAL A 131 -15.80 -12.00 -0.77
CA VAL A 131 -15.00 -12.31 0.42
C VAL A 131 -13.66 -11.66 0.18
N ASP A 132 -13.30 -10.71 1.03
CA ASP A 132 -12.02 -10.04 0.96
C ASP A 132 -11.51 -9.73 2.37
N PHE A 133 -10.23 -9.97 2.61
CA PHE A 133 -9.60 -9.68 3.89
C PHE A 133 -8.07 -9.55 3.75
N ALA A 134 -7.47 -8.89 4.71
CA ALA A 134 -6.03 -8.81 4.86
C ALA A 134 -5.53 -9.90 5.82
N TYR A 135 -4.31 -10.37 5.62
CA TYR A 135 -3.70 -11.42 6.44
C TYR A 135 -2.18 -11.30 6.42
N TYR A 136 -1.50 -12.10 7.23
CA TYR A 136 -0.06 -12.32 7.13
C TYR A 136 0.21 -13.72 6.64
N ASN A 137 1.09 -13.86 5.65
CA ASN A 137 1.53 -15.18 5.23
C ASN A 137 2.39 -15.85 6.32
N ASP A 138 2.75 -17.11 6.13
CA ASP A 138 3.50 -17.88 7.15
C ASP A 138 4.93 -17.32 7.37
N ASN A 139 5.40 -16.42 6.51
CA ASN A 139 6.67 -15.69 6.66
C ASN A 139 6.49 -14.32 7.34
N GLY A 140 5.29 -13.97 7.81
CA GLY A 140 5.00 -12.69 8.45
C GLY A 140 4.96 -11.50 7.48
N ILE A 141 4.72 -11.73 6.19
CA ILE A 141 4.58 -10.68 5.17
C ILE A 141 3.09 -10.30 5.03
N PRO A 142 2.73 -9.00 5.06
CA PRO A 142 1.34 -8.56 4.91
C PRO A 142 0.84 -8.82 3.48
N CYS A 143 -0.33 -9.42 3.40
CA CYS A 143 -0.97 -9.87 2.17
C CYS A 143 -2.46 -9.48 2.16
N GLY A 144 -3.05 -9.42 0.97
CA GLY A 144 -4.47 -9.24 0.77
C GLY A 144 -5.02 -10.32 -0.16
N ILE A 145 -6.22 -10.82 0.14
CA ILE A 145 -6.92 -11.81 -0.67
C ILE A 145 -8.36 -11.37 -0.91
N SER A 146 -8.83 -11.50 -2.15
CA SER A 146 -10.19 -11.19 -2.54
C SER A 146 -10.76 -12.23 -3.50
N ILE A 147 -12.05 -12.50 -3.37
CA ILE A 147 -12.85 -13.26 -4.33
C ILE A 147 -14.21 -12.60 -4.49
N SER A 148 -14.61 -12.35 -5.73
CA SER A 148 -15.97 -11.97 -6.10
C SER A 148 -16.61 -13.10 -6.86
N TYR A 149 -17.88 -13.38 -6.55
CA TYR A 149 -18.61 -14.47 -7.18
C TYR A 149 -20.11 -14.19 -7.24
N SER A 150 -20.81 -14.86 -8.16
CA SER A 150 -22.27 -14.92 -8.15
C SER A 150 -22.76 -16.17 -7.42
N SER A 151 -23.67 -16.00 -6.47
CA SER A 151 -24.38 -17.13 -5.86
C SER A 151 -25.45 -17.75 -6.78
N LYS A 152 -25.80 -17.07 -7.88
CA LYS A 152 -26.75 -17.56 -8.90
C LYS A 152 -26.04 -18.30 -10.04
N ASP A 153 -24.85 -17.85 -10.41
CA ASP A 153 -24.04 -18.41 -11.50
C ASP A 153 -22.60 -18.65 -11.02
N PRO A 154 -22.27 -19.86 -10.55
CA PRO A 154 -20.94 -20.18 -10.04
C PRO A 154 -19.81 -20.11 -11.08
N SER A 155 -20.13 -19.95 -12.36
CA SER A 155 -19.14 -19.69 -13.41
C SER A 155 -18.70 -18.23 -13.45
N LEU A 156 -19.43 -17.33 -12.79
CA LEU A 156 -19.14 -15.90 -12.76
C LEU A 156 -18.36 -15.54 -11.49
N TRP A 157 -17.03 -15.53 -11.60
CA TRP A 157 -16.15 -15.20 -10.48
C TRP A 157 -14.78 -14.65 -10.92
N LEU A 158 -14.12 -13.98 -9.98
CA LEU A 158 -12.70 -13.61 -10.04
C LEU A 158 -12.09 -13.68 -8.64
N ALA A 159 -10.81 -13.99 -8.54
CA ALA A 159 -10.05 -14.03 -7.30
C ALA A 159 -8.70 -13.34 -7.47
N THR A 160 -8.19 -12.72 -6.42
CA THR A 160 -6.89 -12.03 -6.45
C THR A 160 -6.18 -12.17 -5.12
N ILE A 161 -4.87 -12.39 -5.16
CA ILE A 161 -3.98 -12.29 -4.02
C ILE A 161 -2.91 -11.25 -4.35
N ILE A 162 -2.64 -10.34 -3.42
CA ILE A 162 -1.48 -9.44 -3.44
C ILE A 162 -0.61 -9.79 -2.24
N ARG A 163 0.65 -10.15 -2.46
CA ARG A 163 1.66 -10.27 -1.41
C ARG A 163 2.45 -8.99 -1.24
N ASN A 164 3.00 -8.79 -0.05
CA ASN A 164 3.81 -7.62 0.31
C ASN A 164 3.04 -6.29 0.10
N THR A 165 1.80 -6.23 0.59
CA THR A 165 0.90 -5.10 0.29
C THR A 165 1.41 -3.75 0.78
N THR A 166 2.29 -3.73 1.78
CA THR A 166 2.97 -2.53 2.30
C THR A 166 4.20 -2.11 1.48
N GLY A 167 4.66 -2.93 0.54
CA GLY A 167 5.77 -2.63 -0.35
C GLY A 167 5.41 -1.61 -1.44
N LYS A 168 6.40 -1.21 -2.24
CA LYS A 168 6.16 -0.45 -3.47
C LYS A 168 5.42 -1.33 -4.49
N PRO A 169 4.67 -0.76 -5.44
CA PRO A 169 3.91 -1.55 -6.41
C PRO A 169 4.76 -2.59 -7.15
N GLU A 170 6.00 -2.26 -7.49
CA GLU A 170 6.93 -3.15 -8.18
C GLU A 170 7.36 -4.36 -7.34
N ASP A 171 7.31 -4.22 -6.02
CA ASP A 171 7.67 -5.25 -5.03
C ASP A 171 6.46 -6.08 -4.58
N ARG A 172 5.25 -5.75 -5.07
CA ARG A 172 4.00 -6.47 -4.77
C ARG A 172 3.78 -7.56 -5.79
N GLU A 173 3.92 -8.81 -5.37
CA GLU A 173 3.57 -9.95 -6.22
C GLU A 173 2.05 -10.13 -6.22
N THR A 174 1.45 -10.24 -7.39
CA THR A 174 0.00 -10.34 -7.56
C THR A 174 -0.34 -11.56 -8.42
N LEU A 175 -1.30 -12.35 -7.96
CA LEU A 175 -1.94 -13.42 -8.72
C LEU A 175 -3.40 -13.05 -8.93
N PHE A 176 -3.82 -12.98 -10.18
CA PHE A 176 -5.21 -12.75 -10.57
C PHE A 176 -5.74 -13.97 -11.32
N LEU A 177 -6.91 -14.46 -10.88
CA LEU A 177 -7.64 -15.56 -11.51
C LEU A 177 -9.06 -15.11 -11.84
N SER A 178 -9.60 -15.58 -12.96
CA SER A 178 -11.00 -15.33 -13.30
C SER A 178 -11.55 -16.40 -14.24
N ALA A 179 -12.87 -16.49 -14.32
CA ALA A 179 -13.50 -17.23 -15.40
C ALA A 179 -13.08 -16.68 -16.77
N GLU A 180 -13.03 -17.55 -17.78
CA GLU A 180 -12.48 -17.24 -19.11
C GLU A 180 -13.05 -15.97 -19.75
N GLU A 181 -14.33 -15.70 -19.52
CA GLU A 181 -15.10 -14.62 -20.14
C GLU A 181 -14.68 -13.21 -19.69
N PHE A 182 -14.05 -13.07 -18.53
CA PHE A 182 -13.68 -11.76 -17.95
C PHE A 182 -12.53 -11.09 -18.67
N ILE A 183 -11.56 -11.87 -19.14
CA ILE A 183 -10.38 -11.33 -19.80
C ILE A 183 -10.31 -11.98 -21.16
N ARG A 184 -10.69 -11.22 -22.19
CA ARG A 184 -10.53 -11.68 -23.56
C ARG A 184 -9.05 -11.77 -23.91
N ASN A 185 -8.73 -12.84 -24.65
CA ASN A 185 -7.45 -13.03 -25.31
C ASN A 185 -7.29 -11.96 -26.40
N ASP A 186 -6.50 -10.93 -26.14
CA ASP A 186 -5.83 -10.18 -27.18
C ASP A 186 -4.55 -10.95 -27.50
N ASN A 187 -4.41 -11.45 -28.73
CA ASN A 187 -3.22 -12.20 -29.17
C ASN A 187 -1.88 -11.43 -28.99
N GLU A 188 -1.94 -10.17 -28.57
CA GLU A 188 -0.80 -9.31 -28.27
C GLU A 188 -0.28 -9.48 -26.83
N ASP A 189 -1.11 -9.90 -25.87
CA ASP A 189 -0.72 -10.07 -24.48
C ASP A 189 -0.51 -11.56 -24.13
N LYS A 190 0.73 -12.02 -24.33
CA LYS A 190 1.17 -13.41 -23.99
C LYS A 190 1.02 -13.76 -22.51
N GLN A 191 0.69 -12.79 -21.64
CA GLN A 191 0.67 -12.94 -20.19
C GLN A 191 -0.73 -13.29 -19.65
N LYS A 192 -1.74 -13.33 -20.52
CA LYS A 192 -3.08 -13.86 -20.23
C LYS A 192 -3.09 -15.37 -20.45
N GLU A 193 -2.40 -16.06 -19.57
CA GLU A 193 -2.33 -17.51 -19.62
C GLU A 193 -3.71 -18.10 -19.42
N LEU A 194 -4.04 -19.03 -20.30
CA LEU A 194 -5.21 -19.85 -20.16
C LEU A 194 -4.76 -21.18 -19.58
N VAL A 195 -5.12 -21.41 -18.33
CA VAL A 195 -4.68 -22.58 -17.57
C VAL A 195 -5.84 -23.57 -17.52
N GLU A 196 -5.52 -24.85 -17.64
CA GLU A 196 -6.50 -25.91 -17.43
C GLU A 196 -7.01 -25.87 -15.98
N SER A 197 -8.29 -26.18 -15.80
CA SER A 197 -9.01 -26.01 -14.53
C SER A 197 -8.49 -26.88 -13.38
N ASP A 198 -7.64 -27.85 -13.66
CA ASP A 198 -7.37 -28.92 -12.69
C ASP A 198 -6.31 -28.54 -11.65
N SER A 199 -5.49 -27.50 -11.90
CA SER A 199 -4.38 -27.10 -11.00
C SER A 199 -4.47 -25.67 -10.43
N PHE A 200 -5.40 -24.82 -10.89
CA PHE A 200 -5.42 -23.41 -10.47
C PHE A 200 -5.82 -23.22 -9.00
N ALA A 201 -6.65 -24.11 -8.46
CA ALA A 201 -7.07 -24.04 -7.07
C ALA A 201 -5.85 -24.25 -6.15
N GLU A 202 -5.03 -25.27 -6.40
CA GLU A 202 -3.79 -25.52 -5.67
C GLU A 202 -2.83 -24.33 -5.82
N GLU A 203 -2.63 -23.84 -7.05
CA GLU A 203 -1.75 -22.69 -7.28
C GLU A 203 -2.22 -21.44 -6.51
N PHE A 204 -3.52 -21.16 -6.44
CA PHE A 204 -4.06 -20.05 -5.67
C PHE A 204 -3.75 -20.17 -4.18
N LEU A 205 -3.94 -21.37 -3.62
CA LEU A 205 -3.67 -21.62 -2.19
C LEU A 205 -2.16 -21.58 -1.90
N GLU A 206 -1.32 -22.12 -2.78
CA GLU A 206 0.15 -22.07 -2.67
C GLU A 206 0.67 -20.62 -2.76
N PHE A 207 0.13 -19.83 -3.68
CA PHE A 207 0.50 -18.43 -3.84
C PHE A 207 0.20 -17.62 -2.58
N SER A 208 -0.84 -17.96 -1.83
CA SER A 208 -1.18 -17.31 -0.56
C SER A 208 -0.04 -17.40 0.48
N GLN A 209 0.80 -18.45 0.39
CA GLN A 209 1.86 -18.78 1.35
C GLN A 209 1.37 -18.80 2.81
N SER A 210 0.10 -19.15 3.04
CA SER A 210 -0.46 -19.26 4.37
C SER A 210 -1.26 -20.54 4.53
N LYS A 211 -0.84 -21.43 5.43
CA LYS A 211 -1.60 -22.64 5.77
C LYS A 211 -3.00 -22.30 6.29
N THR A 212 -3.12 -21.24 7.09
CA THR A 212 -4.41 -20.78 7.63
C THR A 212 -5.35 -20.34 6.51
N VAL A 213 -4.88 -19.51 5.58
CA VAL A 213 -5.71 -19.08 4.44
C VAL A 213 -6.01 -20.25 3.50
N ALA A 214 -5.04 -21.13 3.26
CA ALA A 214 -5.23 -22.32 2.44
C ALA A 214 -6.35 -23.22 2.97
N ALA A 215 -6.38 -23.46 4.29
CA ALA A 215 -7.43 -24.24 4.95
C ALA A 215 -8.82 -23.57 4.85
N LEU A 216 -8.89 -22.25 5.00
CA LEU A 216 -10.15 -21.49 4.87
C LEU A 216 -10.74 -21.56 3.45
N PHE A 217 -9.89 -21.54 2.43
CA PHE A 217 -10.30 -21.55 1.03
C PHE A 217 -10.35 -22.95 0.41
N GLU A 218 -10.01 -24.01 1.15
CA GLU A 218 -10.05 -25.38 0.65
C GLU A 218 -11.42 -25.68 0.03
N GLY A 219 -11.47 -26.20 -1.21
CA GLY A 219 -12.73 -26.55 -1.88
C GLY A 219 -13.68 -25.38 -2.21
N THR A 220 -13.23 -24.13 -2.08
CA THR A 220 -13.97 -22.95 -2.57
C THR A 220 -13.82 -22.77 -4.07
N LEU A 221 -12.65 -23.12 -4.61
CA LEU A 221 -12.35 -23.18 -6.05
C LEU A 221 -12.45 -24.64 -6.49
N LEU A 222 -13.28 -24.93 -7.49
CA LEU A 222 -13.55 -26.28 -7.95
C LEU A 222 -12.72 -26.60 -9.20
N ALA A 223 -12.28 -27.85 -9.34
CA ALA A 223 -11.52 -28.34 -10.50
C ALA A 223 -12.27 -28.21 -11.84
N ASN A 224 -13.57 -27.90 -11.83
CA ASN A 224 -14.34 -27.59 -13.02
C ASN A 224 -14.35 -26.08 -13.35
N GLY A 225 -13.42 -25.29 -12.82
CA GLY A 225 -13.31 -23.86 -13.11
C GLY A 225 -14.45 -23.00 -12.54
N GLN A 226 -15.29 -23.56 -11.68
CA GLN A 226 -16.35 -22.84 -10.96
C GLN A 226 -15.97 -22.62 -9.50
N VAL A 227 -16.75 -21.80 -8.80
CA VAL A 227 -16.66 -21.66 -7.35
C VAL A 227 -17.72 -22.47 -6.62
N ASN A 228 -17.43 -22.88 -5.39
CA ASN A 228 -18.42 -23.40 -4.46
C ASN A 228 -19.06 -22.23 -3.69
N ALA A 229 -20.16 -21.69 -4.21
CA ALA A 229 -20.83 -20.53 -3.63
C ALA A 229 -21.28 -20.75 -2.18
N LEU A 230 -21.76 -21.95 -1.83
CA LEU A 230 -22.17 -22.27 -0.46
C LEU A 230 -20.99 -22.19 0.51
N LYS A 231 -19.85 -22.78 0.14
CA LYS A 231 -18.64 -22.74 0.98
C LYS A 231 -18.08 -21.32 1.12
N LEU A 232 -18.20 -20.49 0.08
CA LEU A 232 -17.83 -19.08 0.15
C LEU A 232 -18.79 -18.25 1.01
N GLU A 233 -20.09 -18.60 1.06
CA GLU A 233 -21.05 -17.97 1.97
C GLU A 233 -20.77 -18.37 3.43
N GLU A 234 -20.46 -19.64 3.68
CA GLU A 234 -20.00 -20.13 4.99
C GLU A 234 -18.73 -19.40 5.44
N LEU A 235 -17.72 -19.31 4.57
CA LEU A 235 -16.49 -18.56 4.85
C LEU A 235 -16.78 -17.09 5.16
N ALA A 236 -17.63 -16.43 4.37
CA ALA A 236 -18.01 -15.04 4.61
C ALA A 236 -18.69 -14.84 5.97
N GLN A 237 -19.48 -15.82 6.41
CA GLN A 237 -20.14 -15.80 7.71
C GLN A 237 -19.14 -16.06 8.84
N SER A 238 -18.27 -17.07 8.71
CA SER A 238 -17.21 -17.35 9.68
C SER A 238 -16.29 -16.15 9.89
N LEU A 239 -15.91 -15.45 8.81
CA LEU A 239 -15.11 -14.23 8.90
C LEU A 239 -15.83 -13.10 9.66
N LYS A 240 -17.16 -12.99 9.58
CA LYS A 240 -17.92 -12.01 10.40
C LYS A 240 -17.95 -12.40 11.87
N GLU A 241 -17.99 -13.70 12.16
CA GLU A 241 -18.09 -14.25 13.52
C GLU A 241 -16.74 -14.26 14.26
N MET A 242 -15.62 -14.35 13.53
CA MET A 242 -14.27 -14.33 14.09
C MET A 242 -13.87 -13.02 14.80
N ASP A 243 -14.79 -12.04 14.90
CA ASP A 243 -14.54 -10.70 15.44
C ASP A 243 -13.23 -10.13 14.89
N LEU A 244 -13.05 -10.26 13.56
CA LEU A 244 -11.86 -9.79 12.85
C LEU A 244 -11.57 -8.38 13.34
N ASN A 245 -10.43 -8.25 14.05
CA ASN A 245 -10.14 -7.15 14.96
C ASN A 245 -10.75 -5.86 14.44
N ASN A 246 -11.70 -5.28 15.18
CA ASN A 246 -12.19 -3.97 14.82
C ASN A 246 -11.06 -2.97 15.06
N ILE A 247 -10.25 -2.75 14.02
CA ILE A 247 -9.05 -1.93 14.06
C ILE A 247 -9.37 -0.51 14.54
N SER A 248 -10.63 -0.04 14.43
CA SER A 248 -11.02 1.26 14.99
C SER A 248 -10.91 1.36 16.52
N HIS A 249 -11.03 0.24 17.23
CA HIS A 249 -10.91 0.16 18.69
C HIS A 249 -9.51 -0.19 19.17
N ASN A 250 -8.60 -0.51 18.25
CA ASN A 250 -7.22 -0.82 18.56
C ASN A 250 -6.50 0.44 19.11
N LYS A 251 -5.85 0.32 20.27
CA LYS A 251 -5.16 1.45 20.93
C LYS A 251 -4.05 2.04 20.03
N VAL A 252 -3.27 1.18 19.36
CA VAL A 252 -2.20 1.57 18.42
C VAL A 252 -2.77 2.37 17.25
N PHE A 253 -3.87 1.91 16.65
CA PHE A 253 -4.56 2.64 15.58
C PHE A 253 -5.03 4.02 16.05
N GLN A 254 -5.69 4.10 17.21
CA GLN A 254 -6.20 5.37 17.74
C GLN A 254 -5.07 6.36 18.02
N ALA A 255 -3.97 5.90 18.65
CA ALA A 255 -2.81 6.72 18.94
C ALA A 255 -2.17 7.28 17.66
N ARG A 256 -1.90 6.41 16.68
CA ARG A 256 -1.28 6.79 15.40
C ARG A 256 -2.18 7.69 14.57
N LYS A 257 -3.48 7.38 14.48
CA LYS A 257 -4.44 8.20 13.76
C LYS A 257 -4.55 9.59 14.39
N LYS A 258 -4.62 9.67 15.72
CA LYS A 258 -4.67 10.96 16.44
C LYS A 258 -3.42 11.80 16.18
N HIS A 259 -2.24 11.19 16.23
CA HIS A 259 -0.98 11.87 15.91
C HIS A 259 -0.97 12.38 14.45
N PHE A 260 -1.34 11.52 13.50
CA PHE A 260 -1.41 11.90 12.10
C PHE A 260 -2.41 13.04 11.85
N ASP A 261 -3.60 12.99 12.46
CA ASP A 261 -4.60 14.07 12.34
C ASP A 261 -4.06 15.40 12.89
N GLN A 262 -3.32 15.38 14.00
CA GLN A 262 -2.66 16.57 14.56
C GLN A 262 -1.60 17.12 13.61
N GLN A 263 -0.72 16.25 13.09
CA GLN A 263 0.33 16.64 12.15
C GLN A 263 -0.23 17.17 10.83
N LYS A 264 -1.32 16.57 10.34
CA LYS A 264 -2.06 17.05 9.17
C LYS A 264 -2.62 18.46 9.40
N GLN A 265 -3.13 18.76 10.59
CA GLN A 265 -3.60 20.13 10.93
C GLN A 265 -2.45 21.14 10.95
N LEU A 266 -1.32 20.79 11.58
CA LEU A 266 -0.12 21.63 11.59
C LEU A 266 0.41 21.88 10.17
N HIS A 267 0.41 20.86 9.32
CA HIS A 267 0.77 20.99 7.92
C HIS A 267 -0.17 21.91 7.14
N VAL A 268 -1.49 21.77 7.32
CA VAL A 268 -2.46 22.68 6.69
C VAL A 268 -2.23 24.13 7.11
N GLN A 269 -1.87 24.36 8.38
CA GLN A 269 -1.52 25.68 8.88
C GLN A 269 -0.21 26.20 8.27
N ALA A 270 0.85 25.38 8.22
CA ALA A 270 2.11 25.74 7.59
C ALA A 270 1.95 26.06 6.10
N LEU A 271 1.13 25.29 5.38
CA LEU A 271 0.78 25.59 3.98
C LEU A 271 0.03 26.92 3.86
N ALA A 272 -0.91 27.22 4.77
CA ALA A 272 -1.64 28.48 4.78
C ALA A 272 -0.71 29.69 5.01
N ASP A 273 0.31 29.54 5.86
CA ASP A 273 1.29 30.58 6.15
C ASP A 273 2.22 30.87 4.96
N ILE A 274 2.51 29.86 4.13
CA ILE A 274 3.32 30.00 2.92
C ILE A 274 2.48 30.41 1.71
N LYS A 275 1.16 30.18 1.76
CA LYS A 275 0.26 30.35 0.63
C LYS A 275 0.27 31.78 0.10
N ASN A 276 0.72 31.94 -1.14
CA ASN A 276 0.66 33.20 -1.86
C ASN A 276 -0.27 33.03 -3.08
N PRO A 277 -1.51 33.58 -3.05
CA PRO A 277 -2.48 33.40 -4.12
C PRO A 277 -1.97 33.84 -5.50
N ALA A 278 -1.10 34.85 -5.56
CA ALA A 278 -0.53 35.33 -6.82
C ALA A 278 0.45 34.30 -7.41
N LEU A 279 1.30 33.69 -6.57
CA LEU A 279 2.23 32.65 -7.00
C LEU A 279 1.52 31.32 -7.31
N GLU A 280 0.46 30.97 -6.58
CA GLU A 280 -0.38 29.80 -6.87
C GLU A 280 -1.09 29.94 -8.22
N SER A 281 -1.67 31.11 -8.51
CA SER A 281 -2.24 31.40 -9.83
C SER A 281 -1.17 31.35 -10.93
N ALA A 282 0.04 31.85 -10.65
CA ALA A 282 1.15 31.80 -11.59
C ALA A 282 1.68 30.37 -11.83
N ALA A 283 1.64 29.50 -10.81
CA ALA A 283 2.03 28.09 -10.89
C ALA A 283 1.09 27.28 -11.79
N GLN A 284 -0.20 27.61 -11.79
CA GLN A 284 -1.21 26.95 -12.63
C GLN A 284 -1.18 27.42 -14.10
N GLN A 285 -0.51 28.53 -14.39
CA GLN A 285 -0.39 29.03 -15.75
C GLN A 285 0.79 28.39 -16.49
N SER A 286 0.60 28.13 -17.79
CA SER A 286 1.71 27.76 -18.67
C SER A 286 2.81 28.82 -18.66
N TYR A 287 4.07 28.41 -18.83
CA TYR A 287 5.23 29.31 -18.92
C TYR A 287 5.01 30.49 -19.88
N ALA A 288 4.49 30.24 -21.09
CA ALA A 288 4.23 31.28 -22.08
C ALA A 288 3.21 32.33 -21.60
N ARG A 289 2.16 31.89 -20.89
CA ARG A 289 1.12 32.77 -20.35
C ARG A 289 1.62 33.60 -19.18
N ARG A 290 2.36 32.98 -18.25
CA ARG A 290 2.97 33.66 -17.10
C ARG A 290 4.00 34.71 -17.53
N ASN A 291 4.74 34.42 -18.60
CA ASN A 291 5.84 35.25 -19.07
C ASN A 291 5.51 36.04 -20.35
N ALA A 292 4.24 36.17 -20.72
CA ALA A 292 3.83 36.83 -21.96
C ALA A 292 4.35 38.27 -22.05
N GLY A 293 4.34 39.03 -20.95
CA GLY A 293 4.86 40.40 -20.92
C GLY A 293 6.37 40.48 -21.21
N PRO A 294 7.22 39.81 -20.40
CA PRO A 294 8.66 39.73 -20.66
C PRO A 294 9.02 39.15 -22.03
N LEU A 295 8.34 38.08 -22.47
CA LEU A 295 8.55 37.46 -23.77
C LEU A 295 8.18 38.40 -24.93
N PHE A 296 7.06 39.11 -24.84
CA PHE A 296 6.64 40.08 -25.84
C PHE A 296 7.63 41.26 -25.91
N SER A 297 8.12 41.72 -24.75
CA SER A 297 9.12 42.78 -24.68
C SER A 297 10.45 42.34 -25.29
N GLY A 298 10.89 41.10 -25.01
CA GLY A 298 12.05 40.50 -25.65
C GLY A 298 11.90 40.34 -27.16
N PHE A 299 10.72 39.92 -27.63
CA PHE A 299 10.40 39.79 -29.05
C PHE A 299 10.44 41.14 -29.77
N LEU A 300 9.90 42.21 -29.17
CA LEU A 300 9.97 43.56 -29.73
C LEU A 300 11.42 44.05 -29.88
N VAL A 301 12.26 43.82 -28.86
CA VAL A 301 13.69 44.18 -28.91
C VAL A 301 14.41 43.39 -30.00
N PHE A 302 14.18 42.08 -30.08
CA PHE A 302 14.80 41.22 -31.10
C PHE A 302 14.36 41.62 -32.52
N GLY A 303 13.06 41.82 -32.75
CA GLY A 303 12.54 42.27 -34.04
C GLY A 303 13.11 43.63 -34.46
N THR A 304 13.29 44.54 -33.51
CA THR A 304 13.95 45.84 -33.76
C THR A 304 15.41 45.66 -34.17
N LEU A 305 16.17 44.80 -33.47
CA LEU A 305 17.57 44.50 -33.81
C LEU A 305 17.71 43.84 -35.18
N VAL A 306 16.87 42.85 -35.51
CA VAL A 306 16.88 42.18 -36.81
C VAL A 306 16.57 43.18 -37.93
N ASN A 307 15.55 44.03 -37.76
CA ASN A 307 15.24 45.08 -38.74
C ASN A 307 16.42 46.04 -38.94
N LEU A 308 17.13 46.43 -37.87
CA LEU A 308 18.31 47.30 -37.98
C LEU A 308 19.46 46.64 -38.74
N VAL A 309 19.71 45.34 -38.51
CA VAL A 309 20.72 44.57 -39.26
C VAL A 309 20.33 44.44 -40.74
N LEU A 310 19.06 44.18 -41.04
CA LEU A 310 18.55 44.08 -42.41
C LEU A 310 18.63 45.42 -43.16
N ILE A 311 18.44 46.55 -42.46
CA ILE A 311 18.67 47.90 -43.01
C ILE A 311 20.16 48.11 -43.27
N ALA A 312 21.03 47.80 -42.31
CA ALA A 312 22.48 48.01 -42.42
C ALA A 312 23.15 47.16 -43.50
N THR A 313 22.64 45.94 -43.74
CA THR A 313 23.12 45.01 -44.77
C THR A 313 22.55 45.32 -46.17
N GLY A 314 21.71 46.35 -46.30
CA GLY A 314 21.17 46.82 -47.57
C GLY A 314 19.94 46.05 -48.08
N PHE A 315 19.53 44.98 -47.40
CA PHE A 315 18.38 44.17 -47.81
C PHE A 315 17.04 44.95 -47.72
N LEU A 316 16.95 45.92 -46.81
CA LEU A 316 15.79 46.82 -46.64
C LEU A 316 16.09 48.30 -46.95
N ALA A 317 17.19 48.60 -47.65
CA ALA A 317 17.61 49.98 -47.95
C ALA A 317 16.51 50.89 -48.55
N PRO A 318 15.60 50.43 -49.44
CA PRO A 318 14.54 51.28 -49.99
C PRO A 318 13.51 51.77 -48.96
N PHE A 319 13.33 51.04 -47.84
CA PHE A 319 12.40 51.41 -46.77
C PHE A 319 13.03 52.29 -45.68
N GLY A 320 14.36 52.47 -45.70
CA GLY A 320 15.10 53.25 -44.70
C GLY A 320 14.73 54.75 -44.67
N LEU A 321 14.22 55.30 -45.77
CA LEU A 321 13.80 56.71 -45.86
C LEU A 321 12.49 57.00 -45.10
N PHE A 322 11.66 56.00 -44.81
CA PHE A 322 10.42 56.18 -44.03
C PHE A 322 10.66 56.26 -42.52
N LEU A 323 11.85 55.89 -42.03
CA LEU A 323 12.17 55.83 -40.60
C LEU A 323 12.86 57.08 -40.05
N GLU A 324 13.02 58.13 -40.86
CA GLU A 324 13.65 59.38 -40.39
C GLU A 324 12.88 60.08 -39.25
N GLY A 325 11.56 59.84 -39.16
CA GLY A 325 10.73 60.27 -38.02
C GLY A 325 10.91 59.46 -36.73
N ILE A 326 11.58 58.29 -36.78
CA ILE A 326 11.82 57.39 -35.62
C ILE A 326 13.25 57.52 -35.10
N LYS A 327 14.06 58.46 -35.61
CA LYS A 327 15.43 58.75 -35.12
C LYS A 327 15.48 59.07 -33.62
N ASN A 328 14.42 59.61 -33.03
CA ASN A 328 14.33 59.88 -31.58
C ASN A 328 14.10 58.64 -30.70
N TYR A 329 13.67 57.50 -31.28
CA TYR A 329 13.51 56.24 -30.55
C TYR A 329 14.76 55.34 -30.62
N LEU A 330 15.70 55.68 -31.50
CA LEU A 330 16.89 54.91 -31.82
C LEU A 330 18.12 55.33 -30.99
N ALA A 331 17.89 55.65 -29.72
CA ALA A 331 18.95 55.59 -28.73
C ALA A 331 19.28 54.11 -28.50
N PHE A 332 20.27 53.57 -29.23
CA PHE A 332 20.72 52.17 -29.17
C PHE A 332 20.97 51.63 -27.75
N GLY A 333 21.20 52.50 -26.76
CA GLY A 333 21.29 52.11 -25.34
C GLY A 333 19.96 51.64 -24.73
N VAL A 334 18.82 52.15 -25.18
CA VAL A 334 17.50 51.86 -24.57
C VAL A 334 17.02 50.44 -24.92
N ALA A 335 17.23 49.96 -26.15
CA ALA A 335 16.82 48.61 -26.55
C ALA A 335 17.61 47.51 -25.84
N ALA A 336 18.93 47.69 -25.65
CA ALA A 336 19.76 46.76 -24.89
C ALA A 336 19.36 46.71 -23.40
N VAL A 337 19.07 47.87 -22.79
CA VAL A 337 18.60 47.97 -21.39
C VAL A 337 17.23 47.29 -21.23
N ILE A 338 16.29 47.47 -22.17
CA ILE A 338 14.97 46.83 -22.11
C ILE A 338 15.07 45.30 -22.24
N GLY A 339 15.98 44.79 -23.09
CA GLY A 339 16.25 43.35 -23.21
C GLY A 339 16.78 42.73 -21.92
N VAL A 340 17.77 43.37 -21.28
CA VAL A 340 18.35 42.93 -20.00
C VAL A 340 17.31 42.98 -18.87
N VAL A 341 16.51 44.04 -18.79
CA VAL A 341 15.44 44.17 -17.78
C VAL A 341 14.36 43.10 -17.97
N SER A 342 14.02 42.74 -19.22
CA SER A 342 13.02 41.70 -19.50
C SER A 342 13.53 40.32 -19.10
N ALA A 343 14.79 40.00 -19.42
CA ALA A 343 15.43 38.76 -19.01
C ALA A 343 15.60 38.66 -17.47
N ALA A 344 15.97 39.77 -16.81
CA ALA A 344 16.08 39.83 -15.37
C ALA A 344 14.72 39.63 -14.68
N LYS A 345 13.66 40.26 -15.17
CA LYS A 345 12.29 40.05 -14.65
C LYS A 345 11.80 38.62 -14.86
N LEU A 346 12.10 38.03 -16.02
CA LEU A 346 11.81 36.62 -16.29
C LEU A 346 12.52 35.71 -15.28
N ALA A 347 13.82 35.93 -15.07
CA ALA A 347 14.62 35.16 -14.12
C ALA A 347 14.11 35.31 -12.67
N ILE A 348 13.77 36.53 -12.25
CA ILE A 348 13.22 36.79 -10.92
C ILE A 348 11.87 36.08 -10.73
N ASN A 349 10.97 36.15 -11.72
CA ASN A 349 9.65 35.51 -11.63
C ASN A 349 9.77 33.99 -11.55
N GLU A 350 10.62 33.37 -12.38
CA GLU A 350 10.84 31.92 -12.34
C GLU A 350 11.58 31.50 -11.06
N GLN A 351 12.52 32.30 -10.57
CA GLN A 351 13.18 32.05 -9.29
C GLN A 351 12.21 32.12 -8.11
N GLN A 352 11.30 33.10 -8.09
CA GLN A 352 10.26 33.22 -7.07
C GLN A 352 9.29 32.04 -7.10
N LEU A 353 8.86 31.62 -8.29
CA LEU A 353 7.98 30.46 -8.46
C LEU A 353 8.68 29.16 -8.03
N SER A 354 9.93 28.96 -8.44
CA SER A 354 10.74 27.80 -8.05
C SER A 354 10.99 27.76 -6.54
N THR A 355 11.30 28.92 -5.93
CA THR A 355 11.47 29.02 -4.46
C THR A 355 10.17 28.69 -3.74
N TYR A 356 9.03 29.17 -4.25
CA TYR A 356 7.72 28.87 -3.68
C TYR A 356 7.37 27.38 -3.78
N GLN A 357 7.58 26.77 -4.94
CA GLN A 357 7.38 25.32 -5.13
C GLN A 357 8.29 24.50 -4.22
N ALA A 358 9.57 24.86 -4.12
CA ALA A 358 10.51 24.20 -3.23
C ALA A 358 10.11 24.34 -1.75
N SER A 359 9.53 25.47 -1.34
CA SER A 359 9.00 25.64 0.02
C SER A 359 7.79 24.75 0.28
N LEU A 360 6.88 24.60 -0.69
CA LEU A 360 5.75 23.67 -0.57
C LEU A 360 6.22 22.22 -0.45
N GLU A 361 7.15 21.80 -1.32
CA GLU A 361 7.73 20.45 -1.30
C GLU A 361 8.46 20.16 0.02
N ARG A 362 9.20 21.13 0.57
CA ARG A 362 9.86 20.98 1.88
C ARG A 362 8.85 20.75 3.00
N VAL A 363 7.77 21.52 3.04
CA VAL A 363 6.74 21.35 4.08
C VAL A 363 6.04 19.98 3.99
N GLU A 364 5.92 19.41 2.80
CA GLU A 364 5.43 18.04 2.62
C GLU A 364 6.46 16.99 3.07
N GLN A 365 7.73 17.15 2.70
CA GLN A 365 8.82 16.25 3.10
C GLN A 365 9.07 16.26 4.61
N ASP A 366 9.03 17.44 5.24
CA ASP A 366 9.21 17.61 6.67
C ASP A 366 8.10 16.88 7.44
N LEU A 367 6.84 17.04 7.00
CA LEU A 367 5.70 16.32 7.59
C LEU A 367 5.87 14.81 7.52
N GLU A 368 6.26 14.29 6.35
CA GLU A 368 6.50 12.86 6.20
C GLU A 368 7.59 12.38 7.16
N LYS A 369 8.73 13.06 7.15
CA LYS A 369 9.88 12.71 7.98
C LYS A 369 9.52 12.71 9.46
N GLU A 370 8.79 13.72 9.91
CA GLU A 370 8.34 13.86 11.30
C GLU A 370 7.36 12.75 11.69
N ASN A 371 6.34 12.47 10.86
CA ASN A 371 5.39 11.39 11.15
C ASN A 371 6.08 10.02 11.19
N ARG A 372 6.97 9.72 10.23
CA ARG A 372 7.71 8.45 10.23
C ARG A 372 8.57 8.30 11.47
N ALA A 373 9.29 9.35 11.86
CA ALA A 373 10.11 9.33 13.07
C ALA A 373 9.25 9.15 14.33
N ALA A 374 8.10 9.82 14.41
CA ALA A 374 7.18 9.70 15.53
C ALA A 374 6.55 8.30 15.63
N PHE A 375 6.17 7.70 14.51
CA PHE A 375 5.64 6.35 14.47
C PHE A 375 6.67 5.30 14.89
N LEU A 376 7.93 5.42 14.45
CA LEU A 376 9.02 4.57 14.92
C LEU A 376 9.29 4.75 16.41
N LEU A 377 9.19 5.98 16.93
CA LEU A 377 9.32 6.24 18.37
C LEU A 377 8.18 5.60 19.16
N MET A 378 6.94 5.64 18.67
CA MET A 378 5.80 4.95 19.29
C MET A 378 6.05 3.45 19.39
N ASP A 379 6.58 2.83 18.32
CA ASP A 379 6.91 1.40 18.33
C ASP A 379 7.96 1.03 19.39
N ASN A 380 8.93 1.92 19.63
CA ASN A 380 9.97 1.69 20.64
C ASN A 380 9.47 1.86 22.09
N ASN A 381 8.49 2.74 22.30
CA ASN A 381 7.98 3.05 23.65
C ASN A 381 6.87 2.09 24.10
N GLU A 382 6.19 1.44 23.17
CA GLU A 382 5.04 0.59 23.45
C GLU A 382 5.32 -0.58 24.41
N PRO A 383 6.47 -1.31 24.32
CA PRO A 383 6.81 -2.34 25.30
C PRO A 383 6.96 -1.79 26.72
N GLU A 384 7.47 -0.56 26.87
CA GLU A 384 7.61 0.11 28.17
C GLU A 384 6.24 0.51 28.73
N GLU A 385 5.36 1.06 27.89
CA GLU A 385 3.99 1.42 28.29
C GLU A 385 3.19 0.18 28.71
N ALA A 386 3.31 -0.94 27.99
CA ALA A 386 2.68 -2.20 28.33
C ALA A 386 3.20 -2.77 29.67
N LEU A 387 4.50 -2.64 29.94
CA LEU A 387 5.09 -3.05 31.22
C LEU A 387 4.56 -2.21 32.38
N ILE A 388 4.46 -0.88 32.20
CA ILE A 388 3.91 0.03 33.20
C ILE A 388 2.42 -0.26 33.45
N GLU A 389 1.61 -0.49 32.40
CA GLU A 389 0.20 -0.86 32.53
C GLU A 389 0.04 -2.19 33.29
N HIS A 390 0.88 -3.19 33.01
CA HIS A 390 0.87 -4.46 33.72
C HIS A 390 1.28 -4.30 35.19
N GLN A 391 2.31 -3.51 35.50
CA GLN A 391 2.75 -3.25 36.87
C GLN A 391 1.69 -2.47 37.68
N ALA A 392 0.94 -1.56 37.03
CA ALA A 392 -0.14 -0.81 37.68
C ALA A 392 -1.39 -1.66 37.95
N LEU A 393 -1.62 -2.73 37.17
CA LEU A 393 -2.77 -3.62 37.30
C LEU A 393 -2.56 -4.75 38.30
N VAL A 394 -1.31 -5.11 38.63
CA VAL A 394 -1.02 -6.03 39.75
C VAL A 394 -1.21 -5.22 41.03
N PRO A 395 -2.30 -5.42 41.79
CA PRO A 395 -2.46 -4.73 43.06
C PRO A 395 -1.29 -5.16 43.94
N ASP A 396 -0.69 -4.21 44.64
CA ASP A 396 0.18 -4.48 45.77
C ASP A 396 -0.67 -5.16 46.85
N THR A 397 -0.93 -6.46 46.67
CA THR A 397 -1.55 -7.31 47.67
C THR A 397 -0.49 -7.50 48.73
N GLY A 398 -0.44 -6.54 49.65
CA GLY A 398 0.46 -6.54 50.78
C GLY A 398 0.47 -7.92 51.45
N GLU A 399 1.68 -8.41 51.70
CA GLU A 399 1.99 -9.54 52.57
C GLU A 399 1.17 -10.82 52.31
N VAL A 400 1.45 -11.50 51.21
CA VAL A 400 1.35 -12.96 51.19
C VAL A 400 2.74 -13.50 51.53
N GLN A 401 2.82 -14.25 52.63
CA GLN A 401 4.01 -15.02 53.00
C GLN A 401 4.54 -15.79 51.79
N GLU A 402 5.81 -15.54 51.46
CA GLU A 402 6.58 -16.22 50.42
C GLU A 402 6.47 -17.74 50.57
N ASP A 403 5.78 -18.37 49.62
CA ASP A 403 6.10 -19.73 49.18
C ASP A 403 6.88 -19.54 47.88
N ASP A 404 8.22 -19.64 47.98
CA ASP A 404 9.22 -19.40 46.92
C ASP A 404 9.09 -20.29 45.67
N SER A 405 8.04 -21.09 45.57
CA SER A 405 7.82 -22.04 44.48
C SER A 405 7.21 -21.42 43.20
N ASN A 406 6.57 -20.24 43.28
CA ASN A 406 5.85 -19.66 42.12
C ASN A 406 6.67 -18.70 41.25
N GLY A 407 7.71 -18.05 41.79
CA GLY A 407 8.58 -17.15 41.01
C GLY A 407 9.38 -17.87 39.92
N PHE A 408 9.73 -19.13 40.15
CA PHE A 408 10.44 -19.97 39.20
C PHE A 408 9.57 -20.50 38.06
N ALA A 409 8.24 -20.54 38.22
CA ALA A 409 7.33 -21.05 37.19
C ALA A 409 7.20 -20.08 36.00
N VAL A 410 7.20 -18.77 36.25
CA VAL A 410 7.09 -17.74 35.21
C VAL A 410 8.39 -17.62 34.42
N VAL A 411 9.54 -17.62 35.11
CA VAL A 411 10.86 -17.63 34.46
C VAL A 411 11.09 -18.96 33.72
N GLY A 412 10.66 -20.07 34.30
CA GLY A 412 10.71 -21.39 33.66
C GLY A 412 9.88 -21.47 32.38
N GLY A 413 8.68 -20.89 32.35
CA GLY A 413 7.84 -20.83 31.16
C GLY A 413 8.45 -20.03 30.01
N LEU A 414 9.03 -18.86 30.29
CA LEU A 414 9.71 -18.03 29.29
C LEU A 414 11.02 -18.66 28.79
N VAL A 415 11.75 -19.37 29.64
CA VAL A 415 12.97 -20.09 29.25
C VAL A 415 12.61 -21.31 28.40
N ASP A 416 11.57 -22.07 28.74
CA ASP A 416 11.08 -23.16 27.89
C ASP A 416 10.64 -22.63 26.52
N GLU A 417 9.97 -21.48 26.45
CA GLU A 417 9.50 -20.89 25.19
C GLU A 417 10.66 -20.42 24.29
N VAL A 418 11.72 -19.85 24.87
CA VAL A 418 12.96 -19.49 24.16
C VAL A 418 13.73 -20.74 23.69
N VAL A 419 13.74 -21.82 24.47
CA VAL A 419 14.39 -23.09 24.09
C VAL A 419 13.64 -23.81 22.96
N HIS A 420 12.34 -23.51 22.75
CA HIS A 420 11.53 -24.08 21.67
C HIS A 420 11.50 -23.25 20.36
N GLY A 421 12.38 -22.24 20.21
CA GLY A 421 12.83 -21.77 18.90
C GLY A 421 12.34 -20.41 18.42
N ASP A 422 11.89 -19.52 19.31
CA ASP A 422 11.64 -18.11 18.96
C ASP A 422 12.78 -17.19 19.44
N ASP A 423 13.79 -17.03 18.58
CA ASP A 423 14.95 -16.16 18.83
C ASP A 423 14.58 -14.67 18.98
N SER A 424 13.36 -14.26 18.62
CA SER A 424 12.91 -12.87 18.76
C SER A 424 12.65 -12.46 20.21
N LEU A 425 12.51 -13.42 21.13
CA LEU A 425 12.28 -13.21 22.55
C LEU A 425 13.57 -13.13 23.38
N PHE A 426 14.73 -13.44 22.79
CA PHE A 426 16.04 -13.39 23.47
C PHE A 426 16.35 -12.05 24.14
N PRO A 427 16.13 -10.89 23.47
CA PRO A 427 16.37 -9.59 24.09
C PRO A 427 15.45 -9.33 25.30
N LYS A 428 14.18 -9.79 25.24
CA LYS A 428 13.22 -9.68 26.35
C LYS A 428 13.61 -10.55 27.54
N ALA A 429 14.01 -11.80 27.29
CA ALA A 429 14.46 -12.72 28.34
C ALA A 429 15.75 -12.23 29.03
N THR A 430 16.71 -11.74 28.24
CA THR A 430 17.98 -11.19 28.76
C THR A 430 17.73 -9.97 29.66
N HIS A 431 16.86 -9.06 29.23
CA HIS A 431 16.53 -7.86 29.99
C HIS A 431 15.76 -8.17 31.30
N LEU A 432 14.99 -9.26 31.33
CA LEU A 432 14.29 -9.73 32.54
C LEU A 432 15.28 -10.31 33.56
N ILE A 433 16.23 -11.15 33.12
CA ILE A 433 17.26 -11.74 33.98
C ILE A 433 18.12 -10.64 34.63
N ASP A 434 18.50 -9.61 33.86
CA ASP A 434 19.30 -8.49 34.36
C ASP A 434 18.53 -7.59 35.35
N SER A 435 17.19 -7.60 35.30
CA SER A 435 16.31 -6.81 36.17
C SER A 435 16.02 -7.46 37.53
N VAL A 436 16.29 -8.77 37.68
CA VAL A 436 16.18 -9.47 38.97
C VAL A 436 17.46 -9.23 39.77
N GLN A 437 17.53 -8.08 40.45
CA GLN A 437 18.54 -7.85 41.49
C GLN A 437 18.20 -8.71 42.71
N LEU A 438 18.73 -9.94 42.77
CA LEU A 438 18.75 -10.72 44.00
C LEU A 438 19.65 -10.00 45.03
N PRO A 439 19.22 -9.84 46.29
CA PRO A 439 20.14 -9.54 47.37
C PRO A 439 21.09 -10.73 47.50
N VAL A 440 22.34 -10.54 47.13
CA VAL A 440 23.39 -11.53 47.33
C VAL A 440 23.74 -11.54 48.83
N ASP A 441 23.02 -12.33 49.61
CA ASP A 441 23.40 -12.69 50.97
C ASP A 441 24.31 -13.93 50.91
N ILE A 442 25.61 -13.70 51.02
CA ILE A 442 26.64 -14.74 50.94
C ILE A 442 26.78 -15.38 52.33
N PHE A 443 25.84 -16.24 52.70
CA PHE A 443 26.04 -17.16 53.83
C PHE A 443 25.55 -18.58 53.53
N SER A 444 26.53 -19.43 53.24
CA SER A 444 26.64 -20.82 53.74
C SER A 444 25.35 -21.65 53.82
N ARG A 445 25.03 -22.37 52.75
CA ARG A 445 24.54 -23.75 52.84
C ARG A 445 25.20 -24.62 51.79
N LYS A 446 26.12 -25.47 52.26
CA LYS A 446 26.39 -26.75 51.60
C LYS A 446 25.11 -27.58 51.71
N ASP A 447 24.84 -28.36 50.67
CA ASP A 447 23.78 -29.38 50.58
C ASP A 447 22.44 -28.92 49.96
N VAL A 448 22.47 -28.59 48.67
CA VAL A 448 21.37 -28.96 47.74
C VAL A 448 22.00 -29.36 46.40
N GLY A 449 22.23 -30.65 46.22
CA GLY A 449 22.53 -31.21 44.90
C GLY A 449 21.23 -31.39 44.13
N VAL A 450 21.01 -30.58 43.09
CA VAL A 450 19.93 -30.84 42.12
C VAL A 450 20.41 -31.97 41.21
N VAL A 451 19.83 -33.16 41.43
CA VAL A 451 19.94 -34.28 40.49
C VAL A 451 19.02 -33.98 39.32
N VAL A 452 19.60 -33.61 38.18
CA VAL A 452 18.88 -33.59 36.90
C VAL A 452 18.79 -35.04 36.41
N THR A 453 17.64 -35.68 36.63
CA THR A 453 17.29 -36.92 35.94
C THR A 453 16.90 -36.57 34.50
N ARG A 454 17.83 -36.78 33.56
CA ARG A 454 17.50 -36.85 32.13
C ARG A 454 16.52 -38.00 31.91
N LYS A 455 15.33 -37.70 31.39
CA LYS A 455 14.56 -38.68 30.60
C LYS A 455 15.30 -38.84 29.28
N GLU A 456 15.86 -40.02 29.05
CA GLU A 456 16.33 -40.44 27.74
C GLU A 456 15.11 -40.86 26.91
N ASP A 457 14.61 -39.97 26.06
CA ASP A 457 13.80 -40.38 24.93
C ASP A 457 14.75 -40.75 23.79
N GLY A 458 14.86 -42.05 23.54
CA GLY A 458 15.74 -42.64 22.54
C GLY A 458 15.37 -42.24 21.12
N ILE A 459 16.36 -41.74 20.38
CA ILE A 459 16.30 -41.57 18.93
C ILE A 459 16.57 -42.94 18.30
N VAL A 460 15.60 -43.46 17.54
CA VAL A 460 15.78 -44.65 16.68
C VAL A 460 16.28 -44.18 15.32
N ILE A 461 17.54 -44.49 15.00
CA ILE A 461 18.07 -44.39 13.63
C ILE A 461 18.01 -45.80 13.03
N PRO A 462 17.32 -46.01 11.89
CA PRO A 462 17.32 -47.31 11.25
C PRO A 462 18.68 -47.58 10.59
N THR A 463 19.29 -48.71 10.88
CA THR A 463 20.37 -49.31 10.08
C THR A 463 19.91 -50.63 9.48
N ASN A 464 20.38 -50.91 8.26
CA ASN A 464 19.83 -51.92 7.35
C ASN A 464 20.04 -53.40 7.76
N ASP A 465 20.62 -53.69 8.91
CA ASP A 465 21.10 -55.04 9.21
C ASP A 465 20.45 -55.54 10.51
N GLY A 466 19.25 -56.09 10.37
CA GLY A 466 18.32 -56.40 11.47
C GLY A 466 18.84 -57.32 12.57
N THR A 467 19.45 -56.74 13.61
CA THR A 467 19.71 -57.43 14.88
C THR A 467 19.39 -56.50 16.06
N LEU A 468 18.51 -56.95 16.95
CA LEU A 468 18.10 -56.25 18.18
C LEU A 468 19.06 -56.60 19.34
N ILE A 469 19.56 -55.59 20.05
CA ILE A 469 20.15 -55.73 21.39
C ILE A 469 19.45 -54.75 22.31
N TYR A 470 18.96 -55.25 23.45
CA TYR A 470 18.31 -54.45 24.48
C TYR A 470 19.33 -53.89 25.47
N SER A 471 19.22 -52.60 25.77
CA SER A 471 19.51 -52.02 27.09
C SER A 471 18.44 -50.97 27.38
#